data_AF-A0A7N0U376-F1
#
_entry.id   AF-A0A7N0U376-F1
#
_cell.length_a   1.000
_cell.length_b   1.000
_cell.length_c   1.000
_cell.angle_alpha   90.00
_cell.angle_beta   90.00
_cell.angle_gamma   90.00
#
_symmetry.space_group_name_H-M   'P 1'
#
loop_
_entity.id
_entity.type
_entity.pdbx_description
1 polymer ?
#
loop_
_entity_poly.entity_id
_entity_poly.type
_entity_poly.pdbx_seq_one_letter_code
_entity_poly.pdbx_strand_id
1 'polypeptide(L)' 'MNFQNVKVPKVPGGGPAFALIKAGVIGAIGLYAATNSLYNVDGGHRAIMFNRIVGIKDKVFSSPPHWEN' A
#
# COMPACT_ATOMS: atom_id res chain seq x y z
N MET A 1 -23.07 21.58 -32.15
CA MET A 1 -23.90 21.23 -30.98
C MET A 1 -23.80 22.39 -29.98
N ASN A 2 -24.92 22.88 -29.46
CA ASN A 2 -24.97 24.03 -28.55
C ASN A 2 -25.13 23.51 -27.11
N PHE A 3 -24.17 23.81 -26.24
CA PHE A 3 -24.11 23.30 -24.85
C PHE A 3 -24.63 24.31 -23.81
N GLN A 4 -25.34 25.37 -24.23
CA GLN A 4 -25.71 26.47 -23.35
C GLN A 4 -26.77 26.12 -22.29
N ASN A 5 -27.42 24.95 -22.39
CA ASN A 5 -28.47 24.50 -21.46
C ASN A 5 -28.16 23.15 -20.80
N VAL A 6 -26.88 22.79 -20.68
CA VAL A 6 -26.50 21.63 -19.88
C VAL A 6 -26.47 22.04 -18.41
N LYS A 7 -27.47 21.61 -17.64
CA LYS A 7 -27.45 21.72 -16.17
C LYS A 7 -26.35 20.81 -15.64
N VAL A 8 -25.16 21.36 -15.44
CA VAL A 8 -24.08 20.67 -14.74
C VAL A 8 -24.52 20.44 -13.29
N PRO A 9 -24.56 19.17 -12.81
CA PRO A 9 -24.84 18.90 -11.41
C PRO A 9 -23.84 19.67 -10.55
N LYS A 10 -24.34 20.48 -9.62
CA LYS A 10 -23.52 21.14 -8.61
C LYS A 10 -22.98 20.03 -7.71
N VAL A 11 -21.80 19.51 -8.04
CA VAL A 11 -21.03 18.68 -7.11
C VAL A 11 -20.81 19.54 -5.87
N PRO A 12 -21.26 19.10 -4.68
CA PRO A 12 -21.10 19.87 -3.46
C PRO A 12 -19.63 20.24 -3.32
N GLY A 13 -19.33 21.54 -3.40
CA GLY A 13 -17.97 22.05 -3.23
C GLY A 13 -17.43 21.53 -1.91
N GLY A 14 -16.28 20.85 -1.97
CA GLY A 14 -15.72 20.07 -0.89
C GLY A 14 -15.45 20.91 0.36
N GLY A 15 -16.44 21.02 1.22
CA GLY A 15 -16.29 21.60 2.55
C GLY A 15 -15.41 20.73 3.45
N PRO A 16 -15.09 21.20 4.66
CA PRO A 16 -14.19 20.50 5.59
C PRO A 16 -14.59 19.03 5.85
N ALA A 17 -15.89 18.73 5.90
CA ALA A 17 -16.37 17.35 6.02
C ALA A 17 -15.96 16.44 4.84
N PHE A 18 -16.00 16.96 3.61
CA PHE A 18 -15.60 16.20 2.42
C PHE A 18 -14.08 15.98 2.35
N ALA A 19 -13.30 16.96 2.83
CA ALA A 19 -11.84 16.82 2.95
C ALA A 19 -11.47 15.71 3.96
N LEU A 20 -12.16 15.64 5.09
CA LEU A 20 -11.97 14.59 6.08
C LEU A 20 -12.34 13.21 5.54
N ILE A 21 -13.45 13.10 4.80
CA ILE A 21 -13.85 11.84 4.15
C ILE A 21 -12.79 11.39 3.16
N LYS A 22 -12.30 12.31 2.30
CA LYS A 22 -11.22 11.99 1.34
C LYS A 22 -9.95 11.53 2.04
N ALA A 23 -9.52 12.23 3.09
CA ALA A 23 -8.34 11.86 3.87
C ALA A 23 -8.53 10.50 4.53
N GLY A 24 -9.71 10.23 5.10
CA GLY A 24 -10.05 8.95 5.71
C GLY A 24 -10.01 7.79 4.71
N VAL A 25 -10.55 7.99 3.50
CA VAL A 25 -10.52 6.97 2.44
C VAL A 25 -9.09 6.68 2.00
N ILE A 26 -8.28 7.71 1.73
CA ILE A 26 -6.88 7.53 1.32
C ILE A 26 -6.08 6.85 2.44
N GLY A 27 -6.27 7.29 3.69
CA GLY A 27 -5.61 6.70 4.86
C GLY A 27 -5.98 5.23 5.07
N ALA A 28 -7.25 4.88 4.94
CA ALA A 28 -7.72 3.50 5.07
C ALA A 28 -7.11 2.58 4.00
N ILE A 29 -7.08 3.04 2.74
CA ILE A 29 -6.45 2.30 1.64
C ILE A 29 -4.95 2.13 1.87
N GLY A 30 -4.25 3.21 2.27
CA GLY A 30 -2.82 3.16 2.54
C GLY A 30 -2.47 2.20 3.68
N LEU A 31 -3.24 2.25 4.77
CA LEU A 31 -3.04 1.37 5.91
C LEU A 31 -3.31 -0.10 5.54
N TYR A 32 -4.40 -0.38 4.82
CA TYR A 32 -4.71 -1.72 4.33
C TYR A 32 -3.59 -2.27 3.43
N ALA A 33 -3.09 -1.46 2.50
CA ALA A 33 -2.01 -1.87 1.63
C ALA A 33 -0.72 -2.17 2.42
N ALA A 34 -0.37 -1.33 3.40
CA ALA A 34 0.82 -1.52 4.22
C ALA A 34 0.75 -2.81 5.06
N THR A 35 -0.37 -3.05 5.73
CA THR A 35 -0.54 -4.24 6.59
C THR A 35 -0.60 -5.54 5.79
N ASN A 36 -1.18 -5.53 4.59
CA ASN A 36 -1.28 -6.71 3.73
C ASN A 36 -0.05 -6.92 2.82
N SER A 37 0.89 -5.97 2.79
CA SER A 37 2.14 -6.13 2.03
C SER A 37 3.23 -6.86 2.81
N LEU A 38 3.04 -7.02 4.13
CA LEU A 38 3.93 -7.74 5.01
C LEU A 38 3.31 -9.10 5.32
N TYR A 39 3.81 -10.15 4.66
CA TYR A 39 3.49 -11.52 5.03
C TYR A 39 4.79 -12.24 5.38
N ASN A 40 4.74 -13.02 6.45
CA ASN A 40 5.83 -13.93 6.77
C ASN A 40 5.67 -15.16 5.88
N VAL A 41 6.79 -15.62 5.33
CA VAL A 41 6.88 -16.94 4.68
C VAL A 41 7.45 -17.94 5.67
N ASP A 42 6.99 -19.18 5.61
CA ASP A 42 7.59 -20.27 6.39
C ASP A 42 9.09 -20.35 6.06
N GLY A 43 9.92 -20.39 7.11
CA GLY A 43 11.37 -20.33 6.97
C GLY A 43 11.91 -21.56 6.23
N GLY A 44 12.36 -21.37 4.99
CA GLY A 44 13.14 -22.36 4.25
C GLY A 44 14.63 -22.33 4.60
N HIS A 45 15.36 -23.44 4.34
CA HIS A 45 16.81 -23.58 4.57
C HIS A 45 17.69 -22.54 3.83
N ARG A 46 17.12 -21.75 2.92
CA ARG A 46 17.76 -20.60 2.27
C ARG A 46 16.72 -19.48 2.19
N ALA A 47 16.91 -18.41 2.94
CA ALA A 47 16.02 -17.25 2.88
C ALA A 47 16.47 -16.31 1.76
N ILE A 48 15.60 -16.09 0.77
CA ILE A 48 15.81 -15.08 -0.28
C ILE A 48 15.07 -13.81 0.15
N MET A 49 15.79 -12.72 0.37
CA MET A 49 15.18 -11.42 0.64
C MET A 49 14.63 -10.82 -0.66
N PHE A 50 13.30 -10.85 -0.80
CA PHE A 50 12.58 -10.25 -1.91
C PHE A 50 11.88 -8.96 -1.45
N ASN A 51 12.05 -7.89 -2.23
CA ASN A 51 11.28 -6.66 -2.09
C ASN A 51 10.57 -6.36 -3.40
N ARG A 52 9.26 -6.08 -3.39
CA ARG A 52 8.47 -5.85 -4.62
C ARG A 52 8.99 -4.66 -5.47
N ILE A 53 9.70 -3.71 -4.86
CA ILE A 53 10.21 -2.50 -5.54
C ILE A 53 11.63 -2.72 -6.10
N VAL A 54 12.47 -3.45 -5.38
CA VAL A 54 13.91 -3.60 -5.69
C VAL A 54 14.25 -4.99 -6.26
N GLY A 55 13.31 -5.94 -6.17
CA GLY A 55 13.50 -7.32 -6.58
C GLY A 55 14.25 -8.15 -5.53
N ILE A 56 15.04 -9.09 -6.01
CA ILE A 56 15.84 -10.01 -5.19
C ILE A 56 17.15 -9.31 -4.82
N LYS A 57 17.48 -9.26 -3.53
CA LYS A 57 18.80 -8.75 -3.09
C LYS A 57 19.89 -9.76 -3.43
N ASP A 58 21.08 -9.29 -3.81
CA ASP A 58 22.23 -10.14 -4.18
C ASP A 58 22.74 -11.02 -3.03
N LYS A 59 22.38 -10.70 -1.79
CA LYS A 59 22.78 -11.45 -0.60
C LYS A 59 21.73 -12.49 -0.23
N VAL A 60 22.05 -13.75 -0.46
CA VAL A 60 21.33 -14.90 0.08
C VAL A 60 21.87 -15.21 1.48
N PHE A 61 21.02 -15.20 2.51
CA PHE A 61 21.41 -15.64 3.84
C PHE A 61 21.27 -17.16 3.92
N SER A 62 22.38 -17.86 4.15
CA SER A 62 22.47 -19.32 4.11
C SER A 62 22.09 -20.05 5.40
N SER A 63 21.79 -19.33 6.49
CA SER A 63 21.35 -19.91 7.76
C SER A 63 20.96 -18.78 8.73
N PRO A 64 20.02 -18.98 9.67
CA PRO A 64 19.99 -18.17 10.88
C PRO A 64 21.38 -18.18 11.53
N PRO A 65 21.80 -17.10 12.24
CA PRO A 65 22.91 -17.21 13.17
C PRO A 65 22.55 -18.35 14.12
N HIS A 66 23.41 -19.37 14.14
CA HIS A 66 23.28 -20.48 15.06
C HIS A 66 23.12 -19.90 16.47
N TRP A 67 22.06 -20.31 17.16
CA TRP A 67 21.94 -20.12 18.59
C TRP A 67 23.02 -21.00 19.23
N GLU A 68 24.16 -20.40 19.54
CA GLU A 68 25.17 -21.04 20.37
C GLU A 68 25.13 -20.35 21.74
N ASN A 69 24.45 -21.04 22.66
CA ASN A 69 24.46 -20.95 24.14
C ASN A 69 24.64 -19.58 24.80
#